data_AF-A0A7S2M354-F1
#
_entry.id   AF-A0A7S2M354-F1
#
_cell.length_a   1.000
_cell.length_b   1.000
_cell.length_c   1.000
_cell.angle_alpha   90.00
_cell.angle_beta   90.00
_cell.angle_gamma   90.00
#
_symmetry.space_group_name_H-M   'P 1'
#
loop_
_entity.id
_entity.type
_entity.pdbx_description
1 polymer ?
#
loop_
_entity_poly.entity_id
_entity_poly.type
_entity_poly.pdbx_seq_one_letter_code
_entity_poly.pdbx_strand_id
1 'polypeptide(L)'
;KEAFSVIFAPDTESMTCRPVIEAFSAHGNEVGIIGDHSRLRFLYLQDETINAARQTARLFARTFGTKRCAFIIDACIADMFESCSRRRQLCHTPGGISAQLTWSGSCVYCTELLEGLMKMDEYGDKDRATMNAKRTAHVLSSLAASVFPIIVSDPLWTLPTTLDGYVSEKKAQTKPNSLQVAMVDSIGGDGICEASSITVMNANAILLCALMGFVCQFARVLDEDIKLHLPTIILPLLERASGIGNHSYVQNFAVASLGVISKSAACSDMYSFIATNFDYLLDAVSIRVRKHAKERSTMPRSMMGVIDVVLRSAIRHGSIASSAHLSMVDHMLICLLNYFDRQYDVSMSQQNYLDTVCVFRSIISLVDESIIEQTGNITPFMALESNDQEGNDWLQRLDDELQLGPTGNSESDEDTINEPNTEEDESSKHTDDNDDYIVENKSIKHMKEIHTVNAVLARCSYLVCSENLKIQVMGCETILAGFSCLWKIGDFRTSQQGESA
;
A
#
# COMPACT_ATOMS: atom_id res chain seq x y z
N LYS A 1 -23.58 17.31 -20.09
CA LYS A 1 -22.26 16.94 -19.54
C LYS A 1 -21.55 18.18 -18.99
N GLU A 2 -21.15 19.14 -19.84
CA GLU A 2 -20.41 20.34 -19.42
C GLU A 2 -21.11 21.18 -18.32
N ALA A 3 -22.43 21.36 -18.41
CA ALA A 3 -23.16 22.07 -17.36
C ALA A 3 -23.07 21.36 -15.99
N PHE A 4 -23.17 20.03 -15.94
CA PHE A 4 -23.07 19.27 -14.70
C PHE A 4 -21.65 19.19 -14.15
N SER A 5 -20.64 19.12 -15.01
CA SER A 5 -19.24 19.12 -14.56
C SER A 5 -18.84 20.44 -13.90
N VAL A 6 -19.41 21.57 -14.33
CA VAL A 6 -19.21 22.88 -13.69
C VAL A 6 -19.99 22.97 -12.38
N ILE A 7 -21.25 22.51 -12.36
CA ILE A 7 -22.10 22.52 -11.16
C ILE A 7 -21.49 21.68 -10.03
N PHE A 8 -20.94 20.50 -10.36
CA PHE A 8 -20.28 19.62 -9.41
C PHE A 8 -18.78 19.93 -9.24
N ALA A 9 -18.30 21.11 -9.63
CA ALA A 9 -16.92 21.50 -9.39
C ALA A 9 -16.66 21.62 -7.86
N PRO A 10 -15.70 20.87 -7.31
CA PRO A 10 -15.40 20.91 -5.89
C PRO A 10 -14.69 22.21 -5.48
N ASP A 11 -14.88 22.61 -4.23
CA ASP A 11 -14.20 23.77 -3.65
C ASP A 11 -12.79 23.37 -3.17
N THR A 12 -11.75 23.88 -3.84
CA THR A 12 -10.35 23.63 -3.49
C THR A 12 -9.91 24.26 -2.18
N GLU A 13 -10.57 25.34 -1.74
CA GLU A 13 -10.22 26.05 -0.50
C GLU A 13 -10.80 25.37 0.74
N SER A 14 -11.82 24.53 0.55
CA SER A 14 -12.43 23.75 1.63
C SER A 14 -11.56 22.61 2.17
N MET A 15 -10.47 22.25 1.49
CA MET A 15 -9.53 21.24 1.94
C MET A 15 -8.65 21.78 3.07
N THR A 16 -9.14 21.76 4.30
CA THR A 16 -8.27 21.98 5.46
C THR A 16 -7.58 20.67 5.82
N CYS A 17 -6.25 20.61 5.73
CA CYS A 17 -5.45 19.55 6.36
C CYS A 17 -5.75 19.56 7.86
N ARG A 18 -6.53 18.58 8.33
CA ARG A 18 -6.70 18.31 9.75
C ARG A 18 -5.96 17.03 10.09
N PRO A 19 -5.19 16.99 11.19
CA PRO A 19 -4.56 15.76 11.63
C PRO A 19 -5.63 14.70 11.88
N VAL A 20 -5.35 13.47 11.46
CA VAL A 20 -6.21 12.32 11.71
C VAL A 20 -6.16 12.03 13.19
N ILE A 21 -7.31 12.04 13.84
CA ILE A 21 -7.44 11.50 15.19
C ILE A 21 -7.91 10.06 14.99
N GLU A 22 -7.01 9.11 15.24
CA GLU A 22 -7.38 7.70 15.35
C GLU A 22 -8.26 7.55 16.60
N ALA A 23 -9.56 7.38 16.40
CA ALA A 23 -10.47 7.07 17.48
C ALA A 23 -10.53 5.55 17.62
N PHE A 24 -9.98 5.04 18.72
CA PHE A 24 -10.18 3.66 19.11
C PHE A 24 -11.64 3.46 19.50
N SER A 25 -12.30 2.48 18.89
CA SER A 25 -13.57 1.95 19.41
C SER A 25 -13.38 1.56 20.89
N ALA A 26 -14.41 1.72 21.71
CA ALA A 26 -14.40 1.34 23.13
C ALA A 26 -14.07 -0.15 23.37
N HIS A 27 -14.02 -0.96 22.31
CA HIS A 27 -13.64 -2.38 22.34
C HIS A 27 -12.24 -2.66 21.79
N GLY A 28 -11.42 -1.64 21.49
CA GLY A 28 -10.01 -1.79 21.08
C GLY A 28 -9.77 -2.40 19.69
N ASN A 29 -10.78 -3.01 19.08
CA ASN A 29 -10.63 -3.83 17.86
C ASN A 29 -10.92 -3.08 16.55
N GLU A 30 -11.48 -1.87 16.61
CA GLU A 30 -11.77 -1.07 15.41
C GLU A 30 -11.13 0.32 15.53
N VAL A 31 -10.20 0.61 14.62
CA VAL A 31 -9.72 1.97 14.38
C VAL A 31 -10.72 2.64 13.44
N GLY A 32 -11.60 3.47 14.02
CA GLY A 32 -12.52 4.28 13.25
C GLY A 32 -11.87 5.61 12.90
N ILE A 33 -11.66 5.90 11.61
CA ILE A 33 -11.36 7.27 11.17
C ILE A 33 -12.68 8.06 11.24
N ILE A 34 -12.97 8.64 12.42
CA ILE A 34 -14.17 9.47 12.63
C ILE A 34 -13.83 10.89 12.18
N GLY A 35 -14.07 11.15 10.90
CA GLY A 35 -14.17 12.51 10.40
C GLY A 35 -15.07 12.56 9.18
N ASP A 36 -15.81 13.65 9.02
CA ASP A 36 -16.63 13.97 7.85
C ASP A 36 -15.76 14.30 6.62
N HIS A 37 -14.60 13.63 6.51
CA HIS A 37 -13.57 13.81 5.49
C HIS A 37 -13.98 13.23 4.13
N SER A 38 -15.10 12.52 4.05
CA SER A 38 -15.61 11.92 2.82
C SER A 38 -16.51 12.85 2.00
N ARG A 39 -16.87 14.03 2.52
CA ARG A 39 -17.73 14.98 1.82
C ARG A 39 -16.91 16.05 1.10
N LEU A 40 -16.91 15.96 -0.24
CA LEU A 40 -16.50 17.08 -1.09
C LEU A 40 -17.46 18.25 -0.88
N ARG A 41 -16.93 19.45 -0.64
CA ARG A 41 -17.69 20.71 -0.77
C ARG A 41 -17.59 21.21 -2.21
N PHE A 42 -18.56 22.01 -2.64
CA PHE A 42 -18.70 22.41 -4.03
C PHE A 42 -18.68 23.92 -4.17
N LEU A 43 -17.96 24.40 -5.19
CA LEU A 43 -17.60 25.80 -5.34
C LEU A 43 -18.81 26.71 -5.57
N TYR A 44 -19.83 26.22 -6.26
CA TYR A 44 -20.96 27.04 -6.74
C TYR A 44 -22.31 26.69 -6.09
N LEU A 45 -22.37 25.68 -5.23
CA LEU A 45 -23.63 25.17 -4.69
C LEU A 45 -23.62 25.17 -3.16
N GLN A 46 -24.69 25.72 -2.57
CA GLN A 46 -25.02 25.50 -1.16
C GLN A 46 -25.55 24.07 -0.95
N ASP A 47 -25.47 23.56 0.29
CA ASP A 47 -25.82 22.17 0.64
C ASP A 47 -27.22 21.74 0.19
N GLU A 48 -28.20 22.64 0.17
CA GLU A 48 -29.56 22.34 -0.31
C GLU A 48 -29.61 22.20 -1.84
N THR A 49 -28.95 23.11 -2.55
CA THR A 49 -28.93 23.12 -4.03
C THR A 49 -28.16 21.93 -4.60
N ILE A 50 -27.14 21.43 -3.90
CA ILE A 50 -26.43 20.23 -4.34
C ILE A 50 -27.26 18.97 -4.19
N ASN A 51 -28.08 18.87 -3.15
CA ASN A 51 -28.97 17.73 -3.00
C ASN A 51 -29.97 17.68 -4.17
N ALA A 52 -30.48 18.82 -4.62
CA ALA A 52 -31.33 18.90 -5.82
C ALA A 52 -30.57 18.48 -7.09
N ALA A 53 -29.32 18.92 -7.28
CA ALA A 53 -28.50 18.52 -8.42
C ALA A 53 -28.21 17.02 -8.44
N ARG A 54 -27.85 16.43 -7.29
CA ARG A 54 -27.65 14.98 -7.12
C ARG A 54 -28.91 14.21 -7.44
N GLN A 55 -30.06 14.62 -6.90
CA GLN A 55 -31.35 14.01 -7.19
C GLN A 55 -31.70 14.08 -8.67
N THR A 56 -31.38 15.19 -9.33
CA THR A 56 -31.59 15.36 -10.78
C THR A 56 -30.72 14.39 -11.58
N ALA A 57 -29.43 14.25 -11.25
CA ALA A 57 -28.55 13.27 -11.90
C ALA A 57 -29.07 11.84 -11.71
N ARG A 58 -29.51 11.49 -10.49
CA ARG A 58 -30.10 10.18 -10.19
C ARG A 58 -31.40 9.95 -10.98
N LEU A 59 -32.23 10.97 -11.14
CA LEU A 59 -33.45 10.90 -11.96
C LEU A 59 -33.10 10.67 -13.43
N PHE A 60 -32.10 11.35 -13.97
CA PHE A 60 -31.62 11.10 -15.33
C PHE A 60 -31.14 9.66 -15.51
N ALA A 61 -30.39 9.12 -14.54
CA ALA A 61 -29.96 7.73 -14.60
C ALA A 61 -31.15 6.78 -14.70
N ARG A 62 -32.21 7.07 -13.93
CA ARG A 62 -33.45 6.31 -13.99
C ARG A 62 -34.14 6.41 -15.35
N THR A 63 -34.22 7.62 -15.91
CA THR A 63 -34.85 7.84 -17.22
C THR A 63 -34.06 7.20 -18.37
N PHE A 64 -32.74 7.25 -18.34
CA PHE A 64 -31.90 6.72 -19.41
C PHE A 64 -31.72 5.20 -19.34
N GLY A 65 -31.77 4.63 -18.13
CA GLY A 65 -31.52 3.22 -17.88
C GLY A 65 -30.04 2.85 -17.96
N THR A 66 -29.71 1.65 -17.48
CA THR A 66 -28.34 1.18 -17.25
C THR A 66 -27.43 1.30 -18.46
N LYS A 67 -27.88 0.84 -19.64
CA LYS A 67 -27.04 0.81 -20.85
C LYS A 67 -26.59 2.20 -21.30
N ARG A 68 -27.53 3.16 -21.35
CA ARG A 68 -27.21 4.53 -21.77
C ARG A 68 -26.33 5.23 -20.75
N CYS A 69 -26.59 5.00 -19.45
CA CYS A 69 -25.73 5.51 -18.39
C CYS A 69 -24.31 4.96 -18.51
N ALA A 70 -24.14 3.67 -18.78
CA ALA A 70 -22.84 3.07 -18.98
C ALA A 70 -22.06 3.72 -20.13
N PHE A 71 -22.70 3.95 -21.28
CA PHE A 71 -22.08 4.68 -22.39
C PHE A 71 -21.69 6.13 -22.02
N ILE A 72 -22.56 6.84 -21.29
CA ILE A 72 -22.26 8.20 -20.84
C ILE A 72 -21.06 8.21 -19.90
N ILE A 73 -21.01 7.27 -18.95
CA ILE A 73 -19.92 7.15 -17.98
C ILE A 73 -18.60 6.82 -18.68
N ASP A 74 -18.59 5.81 -19.56
CA ASP A 74 -17.41 5.41 -20.32
C ASP A 74 -16.84 6.58 -21.13
N ALA A 75 -17.69 7.28 -21.88
CA ALA A 75 -17.29 8.49 -22.62
C ALA A 75 -16.79 9.62 -21.70
N CYS A 76 -17.34 9.77 -20.49
CA CYS A 76 -16.85 10.75 -19.53
C CYS A 76 -15.45 10.44 -19.04
N ILE A 77 -15.17 9.18 -18.71
CA ILE A 77 -13.85 8.74 -18.23
C ILE A 77 -12.82 8.78 -19.37
N ALA A 78 -13.19 8.35 -20.57
CA ALA A 78 -12.32 8.39 -21.75
C ALA A 78 -11.91 9.84 -22.11
N ASP A 79 -12.87 10.77 -22.19
CA ASP A 79 -12.58 12.18 -22.47
C ASP A 79 -11.66 12.79 -21.41
N MET A 80 -11.87 12.46 -20.14
CA MET A 80 -11.03 12.92 -19.03
C MET A 80 -9.61 12.38 -19.15
N PHE A 81 -9.44 11.09 -19.45
CA PHE A 81 -8.14 10.47 -19.67
C PHE A 81 -7.39 11.09 -20.85
N GLU A 82 -8.07 11.28 -21.99
CA GLU A 82 -7.48 11.89 -23.19
C GLU A 82 -7.09 13.35 -22.93
N SER A 83 -7.94 14.11 -22.22
CA SER A 83 -7.68 15.50 -21.84
C SER A 83 -6.47 15.59 -20.91
N CYS A 84 -6.35 14.70 -19.93
CA CYS A 84 -5.21 14.63 -19.03
C CYS A 84 -3.91 14.23 -19.77
N SER A 85 -4.00 13.28 -20.70
CA SER A 85 -2.87 12.80 -21.51
C SER A 85 -2.32 13.89 -22.41
N ARG A 86 -3.19 14.62 -23.12
CA ARG A 86 -2.80 15.77 -23.95
C ARG A 86 -2.13 16.85 -23.12
N ARG A 87 -2.63 17.08 -21.90
CA ARG A 87 -2.06 18.12 -21.03
C ARG A 87 -0.67 17.79 -20.50
N ARG A 88 -0.38 16.51 -20.19
CA ARG A 88 0.99 16.08 -19.85
C ARG A 88 1.99 16.37 -20.98
N GLN A 89 1.55 16.28 -22.23
CA GLN A 89 2.41 16.53 -23.39
C GLN A 89 2.66 18.01 -23.66
N LEU A 90 1.77 18.91 -23.23
CA LEU A 90 1.79 20.32 -23.62
C LEU A 90 2.46 21.27 -22.63
N CYS A 91 2.94 20.80 -21.46
CA CYS A 91 3.74 21.46 -20.40
C CYS A 91 3.43 22.91 -19.93
N HIS A 92 2.62 23.72 -20.61
CA HIS A 92 2.60 25.19 -20.43
C HIS A 92 1.22 25.84 -20.61
N THR A 93 0.11 25.15 -20.37
CA THR A 93 -1.21 25.79 -20.44
C THR A 93 -1.67 26.29 -19.04
N PRO A 94 -1.84 27.61 -18.84
CA PRO A 94 -2.28 28.21 -17.56
C PRO A 94 -3.75 27.90 -17.19
N GLY A 95 -4.50 27.17 -18.02
CA GLY A 95 -5.89 26.74 -17.74
C GLY A 95 -6.01 25.55 -16.80
N GLY A 96 -4.99 25.34 -15.96
CA GLY A 96 -4.78 24.04 -15.36
C GLY A 96 -5.88 23.62 -14.41
N ILE A 97 -5.98 24.34 -13.29
CA ILE A 97 -6.85 24.03 -12.17
C ILE A 97 -8.32 23.89 -12.61
N SER A 98 -8.77 24.74 -13.55
CA SER A 98 -10.12 24.69 -14.12
C SER A 98 -10.45 23.33 -14.74
N ALA A 99 -9.51 22.71 -15.46
CA ALA A 99 -9.70 21.38 -16.02
C ALA A 99 -9.80 20.31 -14.92
N GLN A 100 -8.94 20.34 -13.89
CA GLN A 100 -9.02 19.39 -12.76
C GLN A 100 -10.35 19.49 -12.00
N LEU A 101 -10.87 20.70 -11.81
CA LEU A 101 -12.18 20.92 -11.20
C LEU A 101 -13.31 20.35 -12.06
N THR A 102 -13.26 20.58 -13.37
CA THR A 102 -14.24 20.06 -14.34
C THR A 102 -14.21 18.52 -14.40
N TRP A 103 -13.02 17.92 -14.37
CA TRP A 103 -12.85 16.46 -14.30
C TRP A 103 -13.42 15.91 -13.00
N SER A 104 -13.12 16.54 -11.86
CA SER A 104 -13.66 16.14 -10.56
C SER A 104 -15.20 16.19 -10.54
N GLY A 105 -15.80 17.26 -11.08
CA GLY A 105 -17.25 17.37 -11.20
C GLY A 105 -17.85 16.33 -12.16
N SER A 106 -17.13 15.95 -13.21
CA SER A 106 -17.53 14.84 -14.10
C SER A 106 -17.53 13.50 -13.36
N CYS A 107 -16.50 13.24 -12.53
CA CYS A 107 -16.46 12.04 -11.68
C CYS A 107 -17.63 12.01 -10.69
N VAL A 108 -17.93 13.13 -10.02
CA VAL A 108 -19.09 13.23 -9.12
C VAL A 108 -20.39 12.97 -9.89
N TYR A 109 -20.58 13.58 -11.05
CA TYR A 109 -21.76 13.33 -11.89
C TYR A 109 -21.90 11.84 -12.26
N CYS A 110 -20.81 11.18 -12.69
CA CYS A 110 -20.80 9.75 -13.00
C CYS A 110 -21.14 8.89 -11.76
N THR A 111 -20.64 9.26 -10.59
CA THR A 111 -20.97 8.61 -9.31
C THR A 111 -22.48 8.70 -9.01
N GLU A 112 -23.07 9.88 -9.18
CA GLU A 112 -24.50 10.08 -8.97
C GLU A 112 -25.36 9.34 -10.01
N LEU A 113 -24.88 9.21 -11.25
CA LEU A 113 -25.52 8.36 -12.24
C LEU A 113 -25.56 6.89 -11.80
N LEU A 114 -24.43 6.35 -11.31
CA LEU A 114 -24.36 4.99 -10.78
C LEU A 114 -25.29 4.80 -9.58
N GLU A 115 -25.33 5.76 -8.66
CA GLU A 115 -26.24 5.68 -7.50
C GLU A 115 -27.71 5.69 -7.92
N GLY A 116 -28.06 6.46 -8.96
CA GLY A 116 -29.42 6.51 -9.50
C GLY A 116 -29.90 5.16 -10.05
N LEU A 117 -28.98 4.31 -10.52
CA LEU A 117 -29.29 2.97 -11.04
C LEU A 117 -29.59 1.95 -9.93
N MET A 118 -29.07 2.12 -8.71
CA MET A 118 -29.30 1.17 -7.61
C MET A 118 -30.74 1.16 -7.10
N LYS A 119 -31.44 2.30 -7.15
CA LYS A 119 -32.77 2.47 -6.54
C LYS A 119 -33.93 2.09 -7.47
N MET A 120 -33.66 1.38 -8.57
CA MET A 120 -34.67 0.99 -9.55
C MET A 120 -35.52 -0.21 -9.10
N ASP A 121 -34.96 -1.08 -8.26
CA ASP A 121 -35.53 -2.41 -8.01
C ASP A 121 -36.48 -2.50 -6.80
N GLU A 122 -36.65 -1.41 -6.03
CA GLU A 122 -37.47 -1.42 -4.80
C GLU A 122 -39.01 -1.44 -5.04
N TYR A 123 -39.49 -1.16 -6.25
CA TYR A 123 -40.93 -1.00 -6.54
C TYR A 123 -41.53 -2.04 -7.51
N GLY A 124 -40.81 -3.12 -7.83
CA GLY A 124 -41.20 -4.11 -8.84
C GLY A 124 -41.56 -5.50 -8.32
N ASP A 125 -42.26 -6.26 -9.17
CA ASP A 125 -42.49 -7.71 -9.03
C ASP A 125 -41.14 -8.45 -8.88
N LYS A 126 -40.97 -9.25 -7.82
CA LYS A 126 -39.67 -9.80 -7.37
C LYS A 126 -38.94 -10.59 -8.46
N ASP A 127 -39.68 -11.31 -9.31
CA ASP A 127 -39.11 -12.13 -10.38
C ASP A 127 -38.60 -11.27 -11.56
N ARG A 128 -39.25 -10.15 -11.85
CA ARG A 128 -38.77 -9.18 -12.85
C ARG A 128 -37.61 -8.34 -12.31
N ALA A 129 -37.64 -8.00 -11.02
CA ALA A 129 -36.57 -7.27 -10.35
C ALA A 129 -35.25 -8.07 -10.39
N THR A 130 -35.29 -9.38 -10.09
CA THR A 130 -34.09 -10.22 -10.10
C THR A 130 -33.45 -10.39 -11.50
N MET A 131 -34.24 -10.56 -12.56
CA MET A 131 -33.68 -10.61 -13.92
C MET A 131 -33.07 -9.27 -14.36
N ASN A 132 -33.72 -8.15 -14.03
CA ASN A 132 -33.20 -6.82 -14.35
C ASN A 132 -31.94 -6.48 -13.55
N ALA A 133 -31.87 -6.89 -12.29
CA ALA A 133 -30.69 -6.76 -11.45
C ALA A 133 -29.48 -7.50 -12.04
N LYS A 134 -29.65 -8.77 -12.46
CA LYS A 134 -28.58 -9.55 -13.11
C LYS A 134 -28.08 -8.89 -14.40
N ARG A 135 -29.00 -8.41 -15.25
CA ARG A 135 -28.62 -7.71 -16.49
C ARG A 135 -27.88 -6.40 -16.20
N THR A 136 -28.32 -5.68 -15.17
CA THR A 136 -27.69 -4.43 -14.74
C THR A 136 -26.29 -4.69 -14.19
N ALA A 137 -26.13 -5.68 -13.31
CA ALA A 137 -24.83 -6.10 -12.78
C ALA A 137 -23.86 -6.49 -13.90
N HIS A 138 -24.30 -7.27 -14.90
CA HIS A 138 -23.45 -7.61 -16.04
C HIS A 138 -22.99 -6.36 -16.84
N VAL A 139 -23.90 -5.43 -17.13
CA VAL A 139 -23.54 -4.20 -17.86
C VAL A 139 -22.56 -3.35 -17.05
N LEU A 140 -22.77 -3.24 -15.74
CA LEU A 140 -21.91 -2.45 -14.86
C LEU A 140 -20.56 -3.12 -14.59
N SER A 141 -20.51 -4.45 -14.55
CA SER A 141 -19.26 -5.20 -14.46
C SER A 141 -18.44 -5.05 -15.75
N SER A 142 -19.10 -5.10 -16.91
CA SER A 142 -18.45 -4.79 -18.20
C SER A 142 -17.95 -3.35 -18.27
N LEU A 143 -18.69 -2.40 -17.70
CA LEU A 143 -18.27 -1.00 -17.62
C LEU A 143 -17.06 -0.86 -16.68
N ALA A 144 -17.08 -1.48 -15.51
CA ALA A 144 -15.98 -1.50 -14.55
C ALA A 144 -14.69 -2.04 -15.18
N ALA A 145 -14.78 -3.14 -15.93
CA ALA A 145 -13.65 -3.70 -16.69
C ALA A 145 -13.07 -2.71 -17.73
N SER A 146 -13.89 -1.82 -18.30
CA SER A 146 -13.46 -0.78 -19.24
C SER A 146 -12.80 0.41 -18.51
N VAL A 147 -13.48 0.92 -17.46
CA VAL A 147 -13.10 2.21 -16.85
C VAL A 147 -12.04 2.07 -15.76
N PHE A 148 -11.97 0.97 -15.02
CA PHE A 148 -11.00 0.82 -13.95
C PHE A 148 -9.55 0.88 -14.44
N PRO A 149 -9.15 0.15 -15.52
CA PRO A 149 -7.79 0.27 -16.06
C PRO A 149 -7.45 1.71 -16.47
N ILE A 150 -8.41 2.46 -17.01
CA ILE A 150 -8.24 3.86 -17.41
C ILE A 150 -8.06 4.76 -16.18
N ILE A 151 -8.85 4.54 -15.13
CA ILE A 151 -8.80 5.34 -13.90
C ILE A 151 -7.49 5.13 -13.16
N VAL A 152 -7.04 3.88 -13.02
CA VAL A 152 -5.84 3.53 -12.25
C VAL A 152 -4.53 3.63 -13.04
N SER A 153 -4.58 4.07 -14.30
CA SER A 153 -3.41 4.24 -15.15
C SER A 153 -2.88 5.67 -15.18
N ASP A 154 -1.65 5.79 -15.68
CA ASP A 154 -1.10 7.06 -16.14
C ASP A 154 -1.93 7.61 -17.31
N PRO A 155 -2.42 8.87 -17.25
CA PRO A 155 -1.96 9.96 -16.38
C PRO A 155 -2.89 10.35 -15.23
N LEU A 156 -4.04 9.68 -15.06
CA LEU A 156 -5.05 10.08 -14.09
C LEU A 156 -4.66 9.70 -12.67
N TRP A 157 -4.20 8.47 -12.48
CA TRP A 157 -4.00 7.94 -11.13
C TRP A 157 -2.75 8.44 -10.46
N THR A 158 -1.73 8.85 -11.20
CA THR A 158 -0.36 9.14 -10.70
C THR A 158 -0.12 10.63 -10.51
N LEU A 159 -1.18 11.45 -10.49
CA LEU A 159 -1.06 12.88 -10.27
C LEU A 159 -0.36 13.17 -8.92
N PRO A 160 0.58 14.13 -8.87
CA PRO A 160 1.29 14.47 -7.65
C PRO A 160 0.37 15.20 -6.68
N THR A 161 0.43 14.81 -5.41
CA THR A 161 -0.39 15.38 -4.32
C THR A 161 0.47 15.98 -3.20
N THR A 162 1.79 15.80 -3.27
CA THR A 162 2.79 16.30 -2.33
C THR A 162 4.01 16.83 -3.08
N LEU A 163 4.78 17.72 -2.44
CA LEU A 163 6.01 18.29 -3.02
C LEU A 163 7.08 17.21 -3.27
N ASP A 164 7.17 16.21 -2.39
CA ASP A 164 8.20 15.16 -2.42
C ASP A 164 8.20 14.37 -3.74
N GLY A 165 7.02 14.11 -4.31
CA GLY A 165 6.91 13.40 -5.59
C GLY A 165 7.49 14.19 -6.77
N TYR A 166 7.43 15.53 -6.71
CA TYR A 166 7.79 16.40 -7.84
C TYR A 166 9.31 16.65 -7.93
N VAL A 167 10.01 16.71 -6.80
CA VAL A 167 11.46 16.96 -6.76
C VAL A 167 12.25 15.76 -7.32
N SER A 168 11.75 14.54 -7.14
CA SER A 168 12.39 13.31 -7.61
C SER A 168 12.38 13.20 -9.15
N GLU A 169 11.28 13.57 -9.81
CA GLU A 169 11.16 13.48 -11.27
C GLU A 169 12.02 14.52 -12.00
N LYS A 170 12.12 15.75 -11.48
CA LYS A 170 12.97 16.79 -12.08
C LYS A 170 14.45 16.44 -12.01
N LYS A 171 14.92 15.83 -10.93
CA LYS A 171 16.32 15.38 -10.80
C LYS A 171 16.66 14.25 -11.79
N ALA A 172 15.71 13.36 -12.08
CA ALA A 172 15.91 12.24 -13.01
C ALA A 172 15.96 12.67 -14.50
N GLN A 173 15.33 13.80 -14.86
CA GLN A 173 15.36 14.32 -16.24
C GLN A 173 16.60 15.18 -16.54
N THR A 174 17.28 15.73 -15.53
CA THR A 174 18.61 16.34 -15.69
C THR A 174 19.68 15.27 -15.87
N LYS A 175 19.74 14.63 -17.04
CA LYS A 175 20.95 13.92 -17.48
C LYS A 175 22.02 14.96 -17.86
N PRO A 176 23.28 14.81 -17.43
CA PRO A 176 24.36 15.79 -17.69
C PRO A 176 25.06 15.61 -19.05
N ASN A 177 24.43 14.99 -20.06
CA ASN A 177 25.11 14.62 -21.32
C ASN A 177 24.67 15.38 -22.57
N SER A 178 24.05 16.56 -22.44
CA SER A 178 23.92 17.49 -23.56
C SER A 178 24.36 18.89 -23.16
N LEU A 179 25.69 19.09 -23.18
CA LEU A 179 26.31 20.39 -23.47
C LEU A 179 25.89 20.82 -24.87
N GLN A 180 24.64 21.27 -25.02
CA GLN A 180 24.27 22.17 -26.09
C GLN A 180 23.99 23.52 -25.47
N VAL A 181 24.77 24.47 -25.96
CA VAL A 181 24.74 25.89 -25.68
C VAL A 181 23.31 26.41 -25.83
N ALA A 182 22.65 26.64 -24.71
CA ALA A 182 21.52 27.57 -24.60
C ALA A 182 21.99 28.74 -23.73
N MET A 183 22.91 29.54 -24.28
CA MET A 183 22.99 30.95 -23.92
C MET A 183 21.90 31.69 -24.69
N VAL A 184 21.33 32.74 -24.08
CA VAL A 184 20.29 33.66 -24.61
C VAL A 184 18.88 33.05 -24.43
N ASP A 185 17.99 33.46 -23.51
CA ASP A 185 17.78 34.73 -22.81
C ASP A 185 17.34 34.50 -21.36
N SER A 186 17.95 35.21 -20.42
CA SER A 186 17.46 35.39 -19.06
C SER A 186 17.45 36.88 -18.75
N ILE A 187 16.36 37.56 -19.13
CA ILE A 187 15.99 38.86 -18.58
C ILE A 187 14.47 38.94 -18.49
N GLY A 188 13.93 38.85 -17.27
CA GLY A 188 12.62 39.41 -16.92
C GLY A 188 11.42 38.47 -17.01
N GLY A 189 11.25 37.62 -16.01
CA GLY A 189 10.00 36.91 -15.77
C GLY A 189 10.11 36.03 -14.55
N ASP A 190 9.54 36.49 -13.45
CA ASP A 190 9.34 35.79 -12.16
C ASP A 190 8.34 34.62 -12.34
N GLY A 191 8.62 33.76 -13.30
CA GLY A 191 7.81 32.61 -13.70
C GLY A 191 8.13 31.42 -12.82
N ILE A 192 7.77 31.51 -11.53
CA ILE A 192 7.62 30.33 -10.68
C ILE A 192 6.72 29.37 -11.46
N CYS A 193 7.26 28.21 -11.81
CA CYS A 193 6.58 27.17 -12.57
C CYS A 193 5.28 26.80 -11.83
N GLU A 194 4.11 27.31 -12.26
CA GLU A 194 2.79 27.10 -11.62
C GLU A 194 2.43 25.62 -11.41
N ALA A 195 3.12 24.70 -12.09
CA ALA A 195 3.02 23.26 -11.90
C ALA A 195 3.41 22.76 -10.49
N SER A 196 4.06 23.60 -9.65
CA SER A 196 4.38 23.29 -8.25
C SER A 196 3.55 24.07 -7.22
N SER A 197 2.48 24.75 -7.65
CA SER A 197 1.59 25.46 -6.72
C SER A 197 0.82 24.48 -5.83
N ILE A 198 0.76 24.76 -4.52
CA ILE A 198 -0.05 24.03 -3.53
C ILE A 198 -1.48 23.84 -4.03
N THR A 199 -2.04 24.84 -4.72
CA THR A 199 -3.38 24.80 -5.30
C THR A 199 -3.54 23.68 -6.34
N VAL A 200 -2.52 23.41 -7.15
CA VAL A 200 -2.55 22.33 -8.15
C VAL A 200 -2.50 20.96 -7.47
N MET A 201 -1.68 20.80 -6.44
CA MET A 201 -1.61 19.57 -5.65
C MET A 201 -2.94 19.29 -4.93
N ASN A 202 -3.59 20.33 -4.38
CA ASN A 202 -4.92 20.21 -3.79
C ASN A 202 -5.96 19.81 -4.85
N ALA A 203 -5.96 20.43 -6.02
CA ALA A 203 -6.87 20.06 -7.11
C ALA A 203 -6.65 18.60 -7.57
N ASN A 204 -5.41 18.14 -7.64
CA ASN A 204 -5.09 16.74 -7.93
C ASN A 204 -5.59 15.79 -6.82
N ALA A 205 -5.41 16.17 -5.55
CA ALA A 205 -5.90 15.40 -4.41
C ALA A 205 -7.42 15.22 -4.44
N ILE A 206 -8.16 16.29 -4.77
CA ILE A 206 -9.61 16.26 -4.91
C ILE A 206 -10.04 15.33 -6.05
N LEU A 207 -9.40 15.45 -7.21
CA LEU A 207 -9.70 14.60 -8.35
C LEU A 207 -9.52 13.12 -8.01
N LEU A 208 -8.40 12.76 -7.36
CA LEU A 208 -8.16 11.39 -6.90
C LEU A 208 -9.23 10.92 -5.91
N CYS A 209 -9.69 11.78 -5.00
CA CYS A 209 -10.80 11.45 -4.09
C CYS A 209 -12.11 11.25 -4.84
N ALA A 210 -12.41 12.08 -5.85
CA ALA A 210 -13.60 11.90 -6.69
C ALA A 210 -13.55 10.58 -7.48
N LEU A 211 -12.37 10.21 -8.01
CA LEU A 211 -12.15 8.92 -8.69
C LEU A 211 -12.32 7.74 -7.72
N MET A 212 -11.77 7.83 -6.51
CA MET A 212 -11.95 6.80 -5.48
C MET A 212 -13.41 6.67 -5.04
N GLY A 213 -14.13 7.79 -4.92
CA GLY A 213 -15.57 7.79 -4.64
C GLY A 213 -16.38 7.11 -5.73
N PHE A 214 -15.99 7.30 -6.99
CA PHE A 214 -16.57 6.60 -8.13
C PHE A 214 -16.30 5.08 -8.09
N VAL A 215 -15.07 4.66 -7.76
CA VAL A 215 -14.74 3.23 -7.55
C VAL A 215 -15.55 2.63 -6.39
N CYS A 216 -15.69 3.35 -5.27
CA CYS A 216 -16.53 2.93 -4.15
C CYS A 216 -17.99 2.72 -4.57
N GLN A 217 -18.49 3.58 -5.45
CA GLN A 217 -19.86 3.46 -5.93
C GLN A 217 -20.04 2.20 -6.79
N PHE A 218 -19.06 1.85 -7.62
CA PHE A 218 -19.07 0.54 -8.28
C PHE A 218 -19.05 -0.62 -7.29
N ALA A 219 -18.22 -0.56 -6.25
CA ALA A 219 -18.17 -1.61 -5.23
C ALA A 219 -19.55 -1.82 -4.58
N ARG A 220 -20.26 -0.74 -4.24
CA ARG A 220 -21.63 -0.81 -3.71
C ARG A 220 -22.64 -1.40 -4.69
N VAL A 221 -22.48 -1.11 -5.99
CA VAL A 221 -23.44 -1.55 -7.00
C VAL A 221 -23.20 -3.00 -7.43
N LEU A 222 -21.93 -3.40 -7.53
CA LEU A 222 -21.51 -4.75 -7.91
C LEU A 222 -21.58 -5.72 -6.72
N ASP A 223 -21.52 -5.20 -5.50
CA ASP A 223 -21.49 -6.01 -4.28
C ASP A 223 -20.36 -7.05 -4.37
N GLU A 224 -20.64 -8.33 -4.16
CA GLU A 224 -19.64 -9.39 -4.25
C GLU A 224 -18.96 -9.52 -5.63
N ASP A 225 -19.63 -9.10 -6.72
CA ASP A 225 -19.05 -9.15 -8.06
C ASP A 225 -17.85 -8.20 -8.22
N ILE A 226 -17.61 -7.29 -7.27
CA ILE A 226 -16.40 -6.46 -7.23
C ILE A 226 -15.12 -7.30 -7.13
N LYS A 227 -15.21 -8.53 -6.60
CA LYS A 227 -14.09 -9.48 -6.49
C LYS A 227 -13.39 -9.69 -7.84
N LEU A 228 -14.14 -9.70 -8.94
CA LEU A 228 -13.62 -9.86 -10.31
C LEU A 228 -12.68 -8.72 -10.74
N HIS A 229 -12.82 -7.55 -10.10
CA HIS A 229 -12.11 -6.33 -10.46
C HIS A 229 -10.99 -5.96 -9.48
N LEU A 230 -10.89 -6.65 -8.34
CA LEU A 230 -9.86 -6.41 -7.33
C LEU A 230 -8.44 -6.42 -7.90
N PRO A 231 -8.05 -7.34 -8.80
CA PRO A 231 -6.71 -7.34 -9.40
C PRO A 231 -6.37 -6.08 -10.21
N THR A 232 -7.36 -5.24 -10.53
CA THR A 232 -7.12 -3.95 -11.20
C THR A 232 -6.97 -2.81 -10.19
N ILE A 233 -7.74 -2.82 -9.09
CA ILE A 233 -7.92 -1.64 -8.24
C ILE A 233 -7.20 -1.71 -6.89
N ILE A 234 -6.95 -2.91 -6.34
CA ILE A 234 -6.49 -3.05 -4.95
C ILE A 234 -5.08 -2.49 -4.75
N LEU A 235 -4.12 -2.82 -5.62
CA LEU A 235 -2.75 -2.33 -5.52
C LEU A 235 -2.67 -0.81 -5.73
N PRO A 236 -3.28 -0.21 -6.78
CA PRO A 236 -3.33 1.24 -6.92
C PRO A 236 -3.96 1.97 -5.73
N LEU A 237 -4.98 1.38 -5.08
CA LEU A 237 -5.59 1.95 -3.88
C LEU A 237 -4.67 1.83 -2.67
N LEU A 238 -3.98 0.71 -2.48
CA LEU A 238 -2.97 0.55 -1.42
C LEU A 238 -1.84 1.57 -1.58
N GLU A 239 -1.41 1.85 -2.81
CA GLU A 239 -0.41 2.90 -3.07
C GLU A 239 -0.89 4.29 -2.65
N ARG A 240 -2.18 4.58 -2.78
CA ARG A 240 -2.78 5.84 -2.32
C ARG A 240 -3.07 5.85 -0.82
N ALA A 241 -3.39 4.70 -0.23
CA ALA A 241 -3.60 4.51 1.21
C ALA A 241 -2.29 4.47 2.01
N SER A 242 -1.16 4.23 1.33
CA SER A 242 0.16 4.27 1.93
C SER A 242 0.39 5.59 2.66
N GLY A 243 0.79 5.51 3.92
CA GLY A 243 1.16 6.66 4.77
C GLY A 243 2.41 7.40 4.33
N ILE A 244 2.90 7.07 3.14
CA ILE A 244 4.18 7.49 2.61
C ILE A 244 3.93 8.10 1.21
N GLY A 245 4.29 9.37 1.03
CA GLY A 245 4.30 10.03 -0.27
C GLY A 245 2.97 10.60 -0.77
N ASN A 246 1.85 10.38 -0.05
CA ASN A 246 0.54 10.92 -0.41
C ASN A 246 0.11 12.08 0.49
N HIS A 247 -0.73 12.97 -0.04
CA HIS A 247 -1.42 13.95 0.77
C HIS A 247 -2.35 13.24 1.77
N SER A 248 -2.37 13.67 3.04
CA SER A 248 -3.13 13.00 4.11
C SER A 248 -4.61 12.80 3.77
N TYR A 249 -5.23 13.78 3.12
CA TYR A 249 -6.62 13.66 2.65
C TYR A 249 -6.82 12.50 1.64
N VAL A 250 -5.90 12.34 0.69
CA VAL A 250 -5.94 11.24 -0.31
C VAL A 250 -5.73 9.91 0.39
N GLN A 251 -4.79 9.86 1.33
CA GLN A 251 -4.53 8.67 2.13
C GLN A 251 -5.77 8.21 2.90
N ASN A 252 -6.41 9.12 3.64
CA ASN A 252 -7.60 8.83 4.42
C ASN A 252 -8.75 8.37 3.54
N PHE A 253 -8.93 9.04 2.40
CA PHE A 253 -9.98 8.67 1.46
C PHE A 253 -9.71 7.30 0.83
N ALA A 254 -8.45 6.96 0.54
CA ALA A 254 -8.06 5.65 0.03
C ALA A 254 -8.29 4.54 1.06
N VAL A 255 -7.93 4.76 2.33
CA VAL A 255 -8.24 3.82 3.44
C VAL A 255 -9.75 3.62 3.59
N ALA A 256 -10.53 4.71 3.60
CA ALA A 256 -11.99 4.63 3.65
C ALA A 256 -12.57 3.88 2.43
N SER A 257 -11.97 4.08 1.25
CA SER A 257 -12.39 3.41 0.01
C SER A 257 -12.09 1.90 0.05
N LEU A 258 -10.91 1.51 0.54
CA LEU A 258 -10.58 0.11 0.81
C LEU A 258 -11.57 -0.52 1.80
N GLY A 259 -11.98 0.22 2.83
CA GLY A 259 -13.00 -0.24 3.78
C GLY A 259 -14.38 -0.48 3.13
N VAL A 260 -14.82 0.39 2.20
CA VAL A 260 -16.06 0.18 1.44
C VAL A 260 -15.95 -1.04 0.54
N ILE A 261 -14.84 -1.17 -0.20
CA ILE A 261 -14.62 -2.29 -1.13
C ILE A 261 -14.50 -3.62 -0.38
N SER A 262 -13.82 -3.63 0.77
CA SER A 262 -13.71 -4.79 1.66
C SER A 262 -15.09 -5.29 2.08
N LYS A 263 -15.98 -4.39 2.50
CA LYS A 263 -17.36 -4.73 2.88
C LYS A 263 -18.16 -5.30 1.72
N SER A 264 -18.07 -4.69 0.54
CA SER A 264 -18.70 -5.21 -0.69
C SER A 264 -18.13 -6.55 -1.13
N ALA A 265 -16.85 -6.81 -0.88
CA ALA A 265 -16.21 -8.09 -1.13
C ALA A 265 -16.50 -9.15 -0.04
N ALA A 266 -17.38 -8.87 0.93
CA ALA A 266 -17.73 -9.75 2.04
C ALA A 266 -16.54 -10.14 2.93
N CYS A 267 -15.55 -9.25 3.09
CA CYS A 267 -14.46 -9.42 4.05
C CYS A 267 -14.79 -8.72 5.39
N SER A 268 -14.41 -9.34 6.50
CA SER A 268 -14.68 -8.85 7.86
C SER A 268 -14.02 -7.49 8.14
N ASP A 269 -12.79 -7.32 7.68
CA ASP A 269 -11.93 -6.19 7.97
C ASP A 269 -10.89 -6.01 6.86
N MET A 270 -10.14 -4.91 6.93
CA MET A 270 -9.16 -4.56 5.90
C MET A 270 -7.97 -5.52 5.87
N TYR A 271 -7.54 -6.07 7.01
CA TYR A 271 -6.42 -7.00 7.05
C TYR A 271 -6.81 -8.35 6.44
N SER A 272 -8.02 -8.85 6.73
CA SER A 272 -8.55 -10.06 6.09
C SER A 272 -8.77 -9.85 4.59
N PHE A 273 -9.22 -8.68 4.18
CA PHE A 273 -9.34 -8.32 2.76
C PHE A 273 -8.00 -8.35 2.02
N ILE A 274 -6.94 -7.76 2.60
CA ILE A 274 -5.60 -7.76 2.01
C ILE A 274 -5.02 -9.18 2.02
N ALA A 275 -5.16 -9.93 3.12
CA ALA A 275 -4.67 -11.30 3.25
C ALA A 275 -5.35 -12.26 2.26
N THR A 276 -6.67 -12.12 2.03
CA THR A 276 -7.40 -12.93 1.04
C THR A 276 -6.90 -12.69 -0.40
N ASN A 277 -6.26 -11.54 -0.65
CA ASN A 277 -5.69 -11.16 -1.94
C ASN A 277 -4.15 -11.20 -1.93
N PHE A 278 -3.53 -11.86 -0.94
CA PHE A 278 -2.09 -11.80 -0.71
C PHE A 278 -1.26 -12.29 -1.90
N ASP A 279 -1.60 -13.44 -2.49
CA ASP A 279 -0.83 -14.04 -3.58
C ASP A 279 -0.70 -13.10 -4.78
N TYR A 280 -1.82 -12.52 -5.20
CA TYR A 280 -1.87 -11.53 -6.28
C TYR A 280 -1.09 -10.26 -5.90
N LEU A 281 -1.27 -9.76 -4.67
CA LEU A 281 -0.62 -8.54 -4.21
C LEU A 281 0.90 -8.70 -4.15
N LEU A 282 1.37 -9.82 -3.60
CA LEU A 282 2.79 -10.13 -3.47
C LEU A 282 3.45 -10.30 -4.84
N ASP A 283 2.79 -10.96 -5.80
CA ASP A 283 3.29 -11.07 -7.18
C ASP A 283 3.37 -9.70 -7.87
N ALA A 284 2.29 -8.91 -7.81
CA ALA A 284 2.24 -7.58 -8.40
C ALA A 284 3.30 -6.63 -7.79
N VAL A 285 3.50 -6.72 -6.48
CA VAL A 285 4.55 -5.99 -5.75
C VAL A 285 5.94 -6.43 -6.20
N SER A 286 6.20 -7.74 -6.22
CA SER A 286 7.48 -8.32 -6.64
C SER A 286 7.86 -7.92 -8.06
N ILE A 287 6.91 -7.93 -9.00
CA ILE A 287 7.11 -7.50 -10.39
C ILE A 287 7.53 -6.02 -10.44
N ARG A 288 6.86 -5.13 -9.69
CA ARG A 288 7.19 -3.70 -9.66
C ARG A 288 8.55 -3.43 -9.03
N VAL A 289 8.86 -4.05 -7.89
CA VAL A 289 10.17 -3.91 -7.24
C VAL A 289 11.28 -4.41 -8.17
N ARG A 290 11.09 -5.56 -8.81
CA ARG A 290 12.04 -6.10 -9.82
C ARG A 290 12.24 -5.12 -10.98
N LYS A 291 11.16 -4.52 -11.49
CA LYS A 291 11.23 -3.53 -12.56
C LYS A 291 12.11 -2.34 -12.15
N HIS A 292 11.88 -1.76 -10.98
CA HIS A 292 12.69 -0.63 -10.48
C HIS A 292 14.15 -1.03 -10.25
N ALA A 293 14.40 -2.20 -9.68
CA ALA A 293 15.76 -2.72 -9.48
C ALA A 293 16.50 -2.95 -10.81
N LYS A 294 15.80 -3.46 -11.84
CA LYS A 294 16.37 -3.71 -13.18
C LYS A 294 16.61 -2.42 -13.98
N GLU A 295 15.62 -1.53 -14.00
CA GLU A 295 15.66 -0.27 -14.75
C GLU A 295 16.54 0.79 -14.09
N ARG A 296 16.97 0.57 -12.85
CA ARG A 296 17.71 1.55 -12.03
C ARG A 296 16.92 2.86 -11.88
N SER A 297 15.60 2.76 -11.89
CA SER A 297 14.70 3.90 -11.71
C SER A 297 14.43 4.15 -10.22
N THR A 298 14.04 5.39 -9.89
CA THR A 298 13.60 5.72 -8.53
C THR A 298 12.29 5.02 -8.23
N MET A 299 12.22 4.28 -7.12
CA MET A 299 10.99 3.66 -6.68
C MET A 299 10.09 4.69 -5.98
N PRO A 300 8.78 4.74 -6.26
CA PRO A 300 7.85 5.57 -5.51
C PRO A 300 7.88 5.22 -4.03
N ARG A 301 7.93 6.21 -3.14
CA ARG A 301 7.95 5.97 -1.69
C ARG A 301 6.71 5.25 -1.18
N SER A 302 5.56 5.48 -1.80
CA SER A 302 4.31 4.77 -1.49
C SER A 302 4.46 3.25 -1.57
N MET A 303 5.33 2.76 -2.47
CA MET A 303 5.62 1.34 -2.67
C MET A 303 6.17 0.68 -1.40
N MET A 304 7.03 1.37 -0.64
CA MET A 304 7.54 0.84 0.63
C MET A 304 6.42 0.61 1.63
N GLY A 305 5.48 1.55 1.73
CA GLY A 305 4.31 1.41 2.61
C GLY A 305 3.35 0.31 2.16
N VAL A 306 3.24 0.07 0.85
CA VAL A 306 2.46 -1.07 0.34
C VAL A 306 3.10 -2.39 0.74
N ILE A 307 4.42 -2.53 0.56
CA ILE A 307 5.14 -3.74 0.97
C ILE A 307 4.92 -4.01 2.46
N ASP A 308 5.12 -2.99 3.30
CA ASP A 308 4.92 -3.07 4.76
C ASP A 308 3.50 -3.55 5.12
N VAL A 309 2.46 -2.94 4.54
CA VAL A 309 1.06 -3.30 4.81
C VAL A 309 0.71 -4.71 4.33
N VAL A 310 1.18 -5.11 3.13
CA VAL A 310 0.91 -6.44 2.57
C VAL A 310 1.53 -7.52 3.46
N LEU A 311 2.78 -7.34 3.89
CA LEU A 311 3.47 -8.28 4.78
C LEU A 311 2.79 -8.37 6.16
N ARG A 312 2.47 -7.22 6.78
CA ARG A 312 1.77 -7.20 8.08
C ARG A 312 0.38 -7.82 8.05
N SER A 313 -0.32 -7.67 6.92
CA SER A 313 -1.65 -8.27 6.75
C SER A 313 -1.58 -9.80 6.67
N ALA A 314 -0.55 -10.34 5.99
CA ALA A 314 -0.31 -11.78 5.95
C ALA A 314 -0.01 -12.33 7.36
N ILE A 315 0.80 -11.62 8.14
CA ILE A 315 1.11 -11.97 9.54
C ILE A 315 -0.15 -12.03 10.39
N ARG A 316 -0.94 -10.95 10.42
CA ARG A 316 -2.13 -10.86 11.29
C ARG A 316 -3.18 -11.92 11.00
N HIS A 317 -3.28 -12.35 9.74
CA HIS A 317 -4.29 -13.32 9.32
C HIS A 317 -3.76 -14.76 9.29
N GLY A 318 -2.51 -15.00 9.72
CA GLY A 318 -1.87 -16.32 9.65
C GLY A 318 -1.80 -16.87 8.21
N SER A 319 -1.74 -15.99 7.20
CA SER A 319 -1.69 -16.38 5.79
C SER A 319 -0.24 -16.52 5.30
N ILE A 320 0.61 -17.18 6.09
CA ILE A 320 2.05 -17.37 5.80
C ILE A 320 2.29 -18.77 5.18
N ALA A 321 1.22 -19.38 4.67
CA ALA A 321 1.08 -20.82 4.46
C ALA A 321 1.91 -21.46 3.33
N SER A 322 2.88 -20.80 2.70
CA SER A 322 3.68 -21.45 1.65
C SER A 322 5.16 -21.06 1.59
N SER A 323 6.01 -22.07 1.33
CA SER A 323 7.43 -21.88 1.02
C SER A 323 7.66 -21.01 -0.23
N ALA A 324 6.68 -20.96 -1.13
CA ALA A 324 6.70 -20.09 -2.30
C ALA A 324 6.62 -18.60 -1.90
N HIS A 325 5.82 -18.25 -0.88
CA HIS A 325 5.71 -16.87 -0.39
C HIS A 325 7.04 -16.37 0.19
N LEU A 326 7.70 -17.20 1.01
CA LEU A 326 9.03 -16.86 1.55
C LEU A 326 10.07 -16.68 0.44
N SER A 327 10.07 -17.52 -0.58
CA SER A 327 10.99 -17.35 -1.72
C SER A 327 10.74 -16.06 -2.51
N MET A 328 9.47 -15.65 -2.62
CA MET A 328 9.11 -14.39 -3.29
C MET A 328 9.50 -13.17 -2.44
N VAL A 329 9.35 -13.26 -1.12
CA VAL A 329 9.79 -12.23 -0.17
C VAL A 329 11.30 -12.11 -0.14
N ASP A 330 12.04 -13.22 -0.17
CA ASP A 330 13.51 -13.23 -0.28
C ASP A 330 13.97 -12.55 -1.59
N HIS A 331 13.39 -12.92 -2.73
CA HIS A 331 13.68 -12.24 -4.00
C HIS A 331 13.35 -10.74 -3.95
N MET A 332 12.22 -10.36 -3.32
CA MET A 332 11.85 -8.96 -3.12
C MET A 332 12.87 -8.24 -2.24
N LEU A 333 13.32 -8.85 -1.14
CA LEU A 333 14.37 -8.34 -0.27
C LEU A 333 15.66 -8.11 -1.06
N ILE A 334 16.12 -9.08 -1.85
CA ILE A 334 17.31 -8.92 -2.70
C ILE A 334 17.17 -7.72 -3.63
N CYS A 335 15.99 -7.52 -4.23
CA CYS A 335 15.75 -6.36 -5.08
C CYS A 335 15.76 -5.03 -4.29
N LEU A 336 15.19 -5.02 -3.09
CA LEU A 336 15.18 -3.86 -2.19
C LEU A 336 16.58 -3.51 -1.68
N LEU A 337 17.38 -4.51 -1.31
CA LEU A 337 18.77 -4.33 -0.90
C LEU A 337 19.61 -3.77 -2.04
N ASN A 338 19.47 -4.32 -3.25
CA ASN A 338 20.13 -3.76 -4.44
C ASN A 338 19.71 -2.32 -4.74
N TYR A 339 18.44 -1.97 -4.48
CA TYR A 339 17.97 -0.60 -4.61
C TYR A 339 18.57 0.31 -3.53
N PHE A 340 18.56 -0.15 -2.28
CA PHE A 340 19.10 0.55 -1.12
C PHE A 340 20.59 0.85 -1.26
N ASP A 341 21.40 -0.18 -1.52
CA ASP A 341 22.86 -0.07 -1.65
C ASP A 341 23.26 0.92 -2.76
N ARG A 342 22.45 1.05 -3.82
CA ARG A 342 22.68 2.02 -4.91
C ARG A 342 22.29 3.45 -4.55
N GLN A 343 21.25 3.63 -3.75
CA GLN A 343 20.68 4.94 -3.42
C GLN A 343 21.28 5.56 -2.16
N TYR A 344 22.00 4.74 -1.37
CA TYR A 344 22.61 5.11 -0.10
C TYR A 344 23.50 6.36 -0.20
N ASP A 345 24.33 6.49 -1.26
CA ASP A 345 25.31 7.59 -1.35
C ASP A 345 24.83 8.83 -2.13
N VAL A 346 23.79 8.72 -2.96
CA VAL A 346 23.53 9.72 -4.02
C VAL A 346 22.23 10.50 -3.81
N SER A 347 21.23 9.95 -3.12
CA SER A 347 19.88 10.54 -3.16
C SER A 347 18.87 10.10 -2.10
N MET A 348 19.21 9.22 -1.15
CA MET A 348 18.26 8.84 -0.11
C MET A 348 17.99 9.99 0.87
N SER A 349 16.72 10.39 0.98
CA SER A 349 16.28 11.26 2.06
C SER A 349 16.24 10.49 3.39
N GLN A 350 16.36 11.19 4.52
CA GLN A 350 16.15 10.60 5.86
C GLN A 350 14.85 9.80 5.96
N GLN A 351 13.82 10.27 5.26
CA GLN A 351 12.54 9.60 5.26
C GLN A 351 12.55 8.28 4.45
N ASN A 352 13.27 8.21 3.32
CA ASN A 352 13.39 6.94 2.58
C ASN A 352 14.09 5.86 3.40
N TYR A 353 15.05 6.25 4.26
CA TYR A 353 15.69 5.32 5.19
C TYR A 353 14.68 4.76 6.20
N LEU A 354 13.88 5.63 6.84
CA LEU A 354 12.83 5.20 7.76
C LEU A 354 11.85 4.24 7.07
N ASP A 355 11.40 4.60 5.87
CA ASP A 355 10.47 3.78 5.08
C ASP A 355 11.07 2.39 4.76
N THR A 356 12.38 2.33 4.50
CA THR A 356 13.10 1.07 4.22
C THR A 356 13.24 0.20 5.49
N VAL A 357 13.57 0.81 6.63
CA VAL A 357 13.70 0.07 7.91
C VAL A 357 12.35 -0.53 8.33
N CYS A 358 11.23 0.18 8.11
CA CYS A 358 9.90 -0.39 8.33
C CYS A 358 9.69 -1.69 7.55
N VAL A 359 10.05 -1.69 6.26
CA VAL A 359 9.92 -2.88 5.40
C VAL A 359 10.83 -4.01 5.88
N PHE A 360 12.07 -3.71 6.24
CA PHE A 360 13.02 -4.68 6.80
C PHE A 360 12.48 -5.34 8.07
N ARG A 361 11.91 -4.56 8.99
CA ARG A 361 11.26 -5.08 10.20
C ARG A 361 10.09 -6.00 9.86
N SER A 362 9.23 -5.61 8.91
CA SER A 362 8.10 -6.45 8.49
C SER A 362 8.53 -7.74 7.81
N ILE A 363 9.67 -7.75 7.08
CA ILE A 363 10.26 -8.97 6.54
C ILE A 363 10.74 -9.89 7.66
N ILE A 364 11.44 -9.35 8.68
CA ILE A 364 11.86 -10.15 9.84
C ILE A 364 10.65 -10.73 10.56
N SER A 365 9.62 -9.93 10.83
CA SER A 365 8.39 -10.41 11.48
C SER A 365 7.69 -11.49 10.68
N LEU A 366 7.69 -11.41 9.34
CA LEU A 366 7.12 -12.46 8.50
C LEU A 366 7.92 -13.78 8.62
N VAL A 367 9.26 -13.69 8.61
CA VAL A 367 10.13 -14.87 8.78
C VAL A 367 9.91 -15.47 10.17
N ASP A 368 9.84 -14.64 11.21
CA ASP A 368 9.59 -15.05 12.59
C ASP A 368 8.28 -15.85 12.73
N GLU A 369 7.19 -15.31 12.19
CA GLU A 369 5.89 -15.98 12.21
C GLU A 369 5.87 -17.26 11.37
N SER A 370 6.62 -17.29 10.26
CA SER A 370 6.75 -18.52 9.46
C SER A 370 7.46 -19.64 10.22
N ILE A 371 8.33 -19.31 11.19
CA ILE A 371 8.99 -20.30 12.06
C ILE A 371 8.00 -20.80 13.10
N ILE A 372 7.22 -19.91 13.71
CA ILE A 372 6.18 -20.27 14.70
C ILE A 372 5.18 -21.25 14.08
N GLU A 373 4.71 -21.00 12.86
CA GLU A 373 3.79 -21.89 12.13
C GLU A 373 4.42 -23.27 11.85
N GLN A 374 5.73 -23.33 11.59
CA GLN A 374 6.46 -24.60 11.42
C GLN A 374 6.60 -25.38 12.71
N THR A 375 6.84 -24.70 13.84
CA THR A 375 6.96 -25.34 15.16
C THR A 375 5.62 -25.83 15.70
N GLY A 376 4.55 -25.06 15.51
CA GLY A 376 3.20 -25.42 15.96
C GLY A 376 2.64 -26.69 15.31
N ASN A 377 3.04 -26.99 14.07
CA ASN A 377 2.60 -28.18 13.35
C ASN A 377 3.28 -29.49 13.80
N ILE A 378 4.27 -29.43 14.70
CA ILE A 378 5.05 -30.60 15.15
C ILE A 378 4.58 -31.11 16.53
N THR A 379 3.69 -30.39 17.21
CA THR A 379 3.12 -30.81 18.50
C THR A 379 1.60 -30.94 18.44
N PRO A 380 0.98 -32.12 18.73
CA PRO A 380 -0.42 -32.16 19.09
C PRO A 380 -0.55 -31.50 20.47
N PHE A 381 -0.91 -30.21 20.46
CA PHE A 381 -1.00 -29.38 21.65
C PHE A 381 -2.06 -29.94 22.60
N MET A 382 -1.63 -30.52 23.73
CA MET A 382 -2.50 -30.60 24.91
C MET A 382 -2.68 -29.17 25.41
N ALA A 383 -3.93 -28.70 25.36
CA ALA A 383 -4.32 -27.40 25.85
C ALA A 383 -3.89 -27.20 27.32
N LEU A 384 -2.96 -26.27 27.54
CA LEU A 384 -2.85 -25.58 28.82
C LEU A 384 -3.46 -24.20 28.64
N GLU A 385 -4.62 -24.00 29.25
CA GLU A 385 -5.21 -22.69 29.48
C GLU A 385 -4.19 -21.82 30.21
N SER A 386 -3.78 -20.71 29.60
CA SER A 386 -3.08 -19.63 30.30
C SER A 386 -3.78 -18.31 29.95
N ASN A 387 -4.07 -17.55 31.01
CA ASN A 387 -4.95 -16.39 31.04
C ASN A 387 -4.48 -15.26 30.10
N ASP A 388 -5.37 -14.86 29.19
CA ASP A 388 -5.27 -13.64 28.40
C ASP A 388 -5.49 -12.39 29.28
N GLN A 389 -4.40 -11.80 29.82
CA GLN A 389 -4.44 -10.43 30.33
C GLN A 389 -3.09 -9.69 30.35
N GLU A 390 -2.23 -9.87 29.34
CA GLU A 390 -0.92 -9.19 29.22
C GLU A 390 -0.73 -8.43 27.88
N GLY A 391 -1.76 -7.74 27.40
CA GLY A 391 -1.69 -6.98 26.14
C GLY A 391 -1.04 -5.59 26.21
N ASN A 392 -0.67 -5.07 27.40
CA ASN A 392 -0.24 -3.67 27.57
C ASN A 392 1.09 -3.48 28.33
N ASP A 393 1.85 -4.54 28.62
CA ASP A 393 2.97 -4.47 29.57
C ASP A 393 4.28 -3.88 28.98
N TRP A 394 4.44 -3.86 27.66
CA TRP A 394 5.70 -3.39 27.05
C TRP A 394 5.84 -1.86 26.99
N LEU A 395 4.73 -1.12 26.92
CA LEU A 395 4.74 0.34 26.99
C LEU A 395 4.96 0.87 28.42
N GLN A 396 4.59 0.07 29.42
CA GLN A 396 4.77 0.40 30.84
C GLN A 396 6.19 0.09 31.31
N ARG A 397 6.80 -1.00 30.80
CA ARG A 397 8.24 -1.27 30.97
C ARG A 397 9.16 -0.18 30.40
N LEU A 398 8.75 0.47 29.30
CA LEU A 398 9.53 1.54 28.68
C LEU A 398 9.56 2.83 29.54
N ASP A 399 8.51 3.07 30.31
CA ASP A 399 8.39 4.25 31.19
C ASP A 399 9.16 4.06 32.52
N ASP A 400 9.25 2.81 32.98
CA ASP A 400 10.02 2.42 34.17
C ASP A 400 11.53 2.38 33.91
N GLU A 401 11.97 1.99 32.71
CA GLU A 401 13.40 1.97 32.32
C GLU A 401 13.99 3.35 32.02
N LEU A 402 13.15 4.35 31.69
CA LEU A 402 13.57 5.73 31.44
C LEU A 402 13.84 6.54 32.73
N GLN A 403 13.62 5.97 33.93
CA GLN A 403 13.80 6.67 35.21
C GLN A 403 15.05 6.28 36.02
N LEU A 404 15.99 5.50 35.48
CA LEU A 404 17.22 5.15 36.21
C LEU A 404 18.48 5.75 35.56
N GLY A 405 19.05 6.72 36.27
CA GLY A 405 20.37 7.29 36.02
C GLY A 405 21.54 6.34 36.39
N PRO A 406 22.79 6.75 36.10
CA PRO A 406 23.86 5.83 35.68
C PRO A 406 24.83 5.43 36.78
N THR A 407 25.28 4.17 36.73
CA THR A 407 26.53 3.62 37.28
C THR A 407 26.77 2.30 36.53
N GLY A 408 27.91 1.90 35.98
CA GLY A 408 29.31 2.31 36.04
C GLY A 408 30.15 1.04 35.81
N ASN A 409 31.10 1.11 34.86
CA ASN A 409 32.34 0.29 34.67
C ASN A 409 32.35 -1.25 34.75
N SER A 410 32.88 -1.90 33.70
CA SER A 410 34.22 -2.57 33.61
C SER A 410 34.18 -3.62 32.47
N GLU A 411 34.93 -3.48 31.37
CA GLU A 411 36.31 -3.99 31.12
C GLU A 411 36.53 -5.51 31.31
N SER A 412 37.01 -6.15 30.22
CA SER A 412 38.02 -7.25 30.08
C SER A 412 37.58 -8.25 28.99
N ASP A 413 38.20 -8.27 27.81
CA ASP A 413 39.42 -9.01 27.37
C ASP A 413 39.10 -10.45 26.88
N GLU A 414 39.28 -10.68 25.56
CA GLU A 414 40.27 -11.59 24.94
C GLU A 414 40.16 -13.07 25.37
N ASP A 415 39.84 -14.00 24.46
CA ASP A 415 40.90 -14.72 23.73
C ASP A 415 40.43 -15.75 22.69
N THR A 416 41.40 -16.10 21.86
CA THR A 416 41.41 -16.82 20.58
C THR A 416 41.53 -18.36 20.79
N ILE A 417 41.21 -19.18 19.74
CA ILE A 417 41.96 -20.40 19.28
C ILE A 417 41.22 -21.79 19.20
N ASN A 418 41.34 -22.37 17.97
CA ASN A 418 41.44 -23.78 17.52
C ASN A 418 40.24 -24.65 17.10
N GLU A 419 40.23 -24.95 15.79
CA GLU A 419 39.74 -26.18 15.15
C GLU A 419 40.58 -27.42 15.54
N PRO A 420 40.00 -28.63 15.39
CA PRO A 420 40.73 -29.66 14.64
C PRO A 420 39.86 -30.43 13.64
N ASN A 421 40.46 -30.71 12.48
CA ASN A 421 40.04 -31.71 11.50
C ASN A 421 40.10 -33.13 12.07
N THR A 422 39.18 -34.01 11.67
CA THR A 422 39.45 -35.45 11.59
C THR A 422 38.59 -36.08 10.48
N GLU A 423 39.26 -36.89 9.66
CA GLU A 423 38.78 -37.57 8.46
C GLU A 423 37.89 -38.79 8.76
N GLU A 424 36.99 -39.05 7.82
CA GLU A 424 36.49 -40.33 7.27
C GLU A 424 36.19 -41.52 8.22
N ASP A 425 34.93 -41.99 8.17
CA ASP A 425 34.66 -43.42 8.01
C ASP A 425 33.27 -43.66 7.36
N GLU A 426 33.27 -44.35 6.23
CA GLU A 426 32.08 -44.82 5.53
C GLU A 426 31.42 -45.96 6.31
N SER A 427 30.11 -45.89 6.56
CA SER A 427 29.31 -47.10 6.77
C SER A 427 27.89 -46.93 6.27
N SER A 428 27.61 -47.67 5.19
CA SER A 428 26.32 -47.85 4.55
C SER A 428 25.21 -48.27 5.53
N LYS A 429 24.05 -47.63 5.44
CA LYS A 429 22.77 -48.26 5.79
C LYS A 429 21.64 -47.64 4.97
N HIS A 430 20.99 -48.49 4.18
CA HIS A 430 19.69 -48.23 3.58
C HIS A 430 18.69 -47.83 4.66
N THR A 431 18.16 -46.62 4.58
CA THR A 431 16.97 -46.17 5.30
C THR A 431 16.00 -45.56 4.30
N ASP A 432 14.71 -45.76 4.57
CA ASP A 432 13.57 -45.33 3.77
C ASP A 432 13.74 -43.91 3.19
N ASP A 433 13.87 -43.82 1.85
CA ASP A 433 14.12 -42.59 1.06
C ASP A 433 13.05 -41.48 1.19
N ASN A 434 12.04 -41.64 2.05
CA ASN A 434 11.01 -40.62 2.27
C ASN A 434 11.33 -39.67 3.43
N ASP A 435 12.06 -40.11 4.47
CA ASP A 435 12.37 -39.24 5.61
C ASP A 435 13.57 -38.32 5.35
N ASP A 436 14.58 -38.79 4.62
CA ASP A 436 15.75 -37.98 4.24
C ASP A 436 15.37 -36.81 3.31
N TYR A 437 14.43 -37.02 2.38
CA TYR A 437 13.90 -35.96 1.51
C TYR A 437 13.14 -34.87 2.28
N ILE A 438 12.49 -35.22 3.40
CA ILE A 438 11.77 -34.28 4.25
C ILE A 438 12.74 -33.47 5.12
N VAL A 439 13.79 -34.12 5.64
CA VAL A 439 14.83 -33.47 6.45
C VAL A 439 15.67 -32.50 5.61
N GLU A 440 16.05 -32.89 4.39
CA GLU A 440 16.82 -32.04 3.47
C GLU A 440 16.03 -30.77 3.07
N ASN A 441 14.73 -30.91 2.76
CA ASN A 441 13.88 -29.77 2.41
C ASN A 441 13.68 -28.79 3.58
N LYS A 442 13.60 -29.27 4.83
CA LYS A 442 13.52 -28.41 6.02
C LYS A 442 14.82 -27.64 6.25
N SER A 443 15.96 -28.32 6.12
CA SER A 443 17.30 -27.69 6.24
C SER A 443 17.49 -26.56 5.22
N ILE A 444 17.10 -26.80 3.96
CA ILE A 444 17.16 -25.79 2.89
C ILE A 444 16.26 -24.58 3.19
N LYS A 445 15.09 -24.80 3.82
CA LYS A 445 14.18 -23.71 4.19
C LYS A 445 14.78 -22.81 5.27
N HIS A 446 15.32 -23.37 6.34
CA HIS A 446 15.96 -22.60 7.41
C HIS A 446 17.19 -21.84 6.94
N MET A 447 17.97 -22.40 6.01
CA MET A 447 19.11 -21.68 5.42
C MET A 447 18.66 -20.41 4.67
N LYS A 448 17.51 -20.44 3.98
CA LYS A 448 16.94 -19.25 3.34
C LYS A 448 16.45 -18.21 4.36
N GLU A 449 15.78 -18.67 5.42
CA GLU A 449 15.32 -17.80 6.51
C GLU A 449 16.51 -17.10 7.19
N ILE A 450 17.57 -17.85 7.54
CA ILE A 450 18.82 -17.30 8.10
C ILE A 450 19.47 -16.30 7.15
N HIS A 451 19.57 -16.63 5.85
CA HIS A 451 20.13 -15.72 4.85
C HIS A 451 19.35 -14.41 4.76
N THR A 452 18.02 -14.49 4.75
CA THR A 452 17.11 -13.34 4.71
C THR A 452 17.34 -12.43 5.92
N VAL A 453 17.35 -13.00 7.13
CA VAL A 453 17.55 -12.23 8.37
C VAL A 453 18.95 -11.61 8.41
N ASN A 454 19.99 -12.37 8.10
CA ASN A 454 21.37 -11.86 8.06
C ASN A 454 21.54 -10.73 7.05
N ALA A 455 20.90 -10.81 5.88
CA ALA A 455 20.94 -9.76 4.88
C ALA A 455 20.33 -8.44 5.39
N VAL A 456 19.22 -8.52 6.14
CA VAL A 456 18.60 -7.36 6.80
C VAL A 456 19.49 -6.81 7.92
N LEU A 457 20.00 -7.67 8.81
CA LEU A 457 20.87 -7.27 9.92
C LEU A 457 22.11 -6.52 9.43
N ALA A 458 22.74 -7.03 8.36
CA ALA A 458 23.91 -6.42 7.75
C ALA A 458 23.63 -5.00 7.20
N ARG A 459 22.39 -4.68 6.79
CA ARG A 459 22.04 -3.31 6.35
C ARG A 459 21.64 -2.41 7.52
N CYS A 460 20.96 -2.97 8.52
CA CYS A 460 20.57 -2.22 9.70
C CYS A 460 21.80 -1.77 10.52
N SER A 461 22.89 -2.54 10.55
CA SER A 461 24.12 -2.14 11.22
C SER A 461 24.70 -0.83 10.65
N TYR A 462 24.66 -0.63 9.33
CA TYR A 462 25.04 0.65 8.72
C TYR A 462 24.09 1.79 9.09
N LEU A 463 22.79 1.51 9.22
CA LEU A 463 21.78 2.50 9.55
C LEU A 463 21.84 2.96 11.01
N VAL A 464 22.37 2.14 11.92
CA VAL A 464 22.67 2.55 13.30
C VAL A 464 23.75 3.63 13.34
N CYS A 465 24.60 3.73 12.32
CA CYS A 465 25.57 4.82 12.18
C CYS A 465 24.98 6.09 11.53
N SER A 466 23.68 6.14 11.23
CA SER A 466 23.02 7.32 10.65
C SER A 466 23.03 8.50 11.62
N GLU A 467 23.14 9.73 11.14
CA GLU A 467 23.04 10.94 12.00
C GLU A 467 21.63 11.15 12.60
N ASN A 468 20.60 10.49 12.06
CA ASN A 468 19.23 10.65 12.53
C ASN A 468 18.90 9.61 13.62
N LEU A 469 18.69 10.08 14.85
CA LEU A 469 18.37 9.23 16.01
C LEU A 469 17.16 8.32 15.79
N LYS A 470 16.14 8.76 15.06
CA LYS A 470 14.96 7.91 14.77
C LYS A 470 15.32 6.73 13.89
N ILE A 471 16.19 6.94 12.89
CA ILE A 471 16.72 5.86 12.05
C ILE A 471 17.55 4.90 12.90
N GLN A 472 18.41 5.42 13.79
CA GLN A 472 19.23 4.60 14.67
C GLN A 472 18.38 3.70 15.56
N VAL A 473 17.39 4.27 16.27
CA VAL A 473 16.49 3.54 17.16
C VAL A 473 15.74 2.44 16.40
N MET A 474 15.15 2.78 15.25
CA MET A 474 14.45 1.80 14.43
C MET A 474 15.40 0.72 13.89
N GLY A 475 16.62 1.08 13.53
CA GLY A 475 17.68 0.14 13.14
C GLY A 475 18.01 -0.84 14.27
N CYS A 476 18.21 -0.34 15.49
CA CYS A 476 18.45 -1.15 16.69
C CYS A 476 17.28 -2.09 17.00
N GLU A 477 16.04 -1.60 16.99
CA GLU A 477 14.85 -2.44 17.19
C GLU A 477 14.76 -3.55 16.14
N THR A 478 15.09 -3.24 14.89
CA THR A 478 15.09 -4.21 13.79
C THR A 478 16.21 -5.25 13.96
N ILE A 479 17.37 -4.84 14.45
CA ILE A 479 18.49 -5.75 14.78
C ILE A 479 18.10 -6.69 15.92
N LEU A 480 17.50 -6.17 16.99
CA LEU A 480 17.03 -6.97 18.12
C LEU A 480 15.99 -8.00 17.67
N ALA A 481 15.02 -7.60 16.85
CA ALA A 481 14.04 -8.51 16.28
C ALA A 481 14.71 -9.60 15.41
N GLY A 482 15.71 -9.24 14.62
CA GLY A 482 16.45 -10.20 13.78
C GLY A 482 17.23 -11.22 14.60
N PHE A 483 17.93 -10.80 15.66
CA PHE A 483 18.61 -11.75 16.56
C PHE A 483 17.64 -12.65 17.31
N SER A 484 16.49 -12.12 17.76
CA SER A 484 15.44 -12.94 18.38
C SER A 484 14.89 -13.99 17.40
N CYS A 485 14.69 -13.62 16.14
CA CYS A 485 14.29 -14.55 15.09
C CYS A 485 15.36 -15.63 14.84
N LEU A 486 16.65 -15.25 14.71
CA LEU A 486 17.75 -16.22 14.54
C LEU A 486 17.86 -17.18 15.74
N TRP A 487 17.67 -16.69 16.96
CA TRP A 487 17.66 -17.50 18.17
C TRP A 487 16.59 -18.59 18.09
N LYS A 488 15.35 -18.24 17.71
CA LYS A 488 14.26 -19.21 17.54
C LYS A 488 14.56 -20.24 16.44
N ILE A 489 15.20 -19.84 15.34
CA ILE A 489 15.66 -20.80 14.31
C ILE A 489 16.69 -21.77 14.91
N GLY A 490 17.63 -21.26 15.70
CA GLY A 490 18.62 -22.06 16.42
C GLY A 490 17.97 -23.07 17.35
N ASP A 491 17.13 -22.62 18.28
CA ASP A 491 16.38 -23.47 19.22
C ASP A 491 15.61 -24.57 18.49
N PHE A 492 14.93 -24.21 17.39
CA PHE A 492 14.18 -25.18 16.59
C PHE A 492 15.10 -26.23 15.95
N ARG A 493 16.24 -25.82 15.39
CA ARG A 493 17.21 -26.75 14.79
C ARG A 493 17.81 -27.69 15.83
N THR A 494 18.24 -27.16 16.98
CA THR A 494 18.78 -27.97 18.09
C THR A 494 17.73 -28.95 18.59
N SER A 495 16.45 -28.56 18.65
CA SER A 495 15.35 -29.47 19.04
C SER A 495 15.10 -30.61 18.05
N GLN A 496 15.41 -30.43 16.75
CA GLN A 496 15.23 -31.45 15.72
C GLN A 496 16.47 -32.31 15.48
N GLN A 497 17.68 -31.75 15.61
CA GLN A 497 18.93 -32.39 15.20
C GLN A 497 19.80 -32.82 16.39
N GLY A 498 19.40 -32.48 17.63
CA GLY A 498 20.19 -32.70 18.85
C GLY A 498 21.25 -31.61 19.06
N GLU A 499 21.88 -31.59 20.24
CA GLU A 499 22.87 -30.57 20.68
C GLU A 499 24.13 -30.45 19.78
N SER A 500 24.30 -31.33 18.80
CA SER A 500 25.44 -31.35 17.87
C SER A 500 25.25 -30.51 16.59
N ALA A 501 24.14 -29.76 16.45
CA ALA A 501 23.79 -28.93 15.29
C ALA A 501 23.59 -27.47 15.68
#